data_AF-A0AAW7VZL5-F1
#
_entry.id   AF-A0AAW7VZL5-F1
#
_cell.length_a   1.000
_cell.length_b   1.000
_cell.length_c   1.000
_cell.angle_alpha   90.00
_cell.angle_beta   90.00
_cell.angle_gamma   90.00
#
_symmetry.space_group_name_H-M   'P 1'
#
loop_
_entity.id
_entity.type
_entity.pdbx_description
1 polymer ?
#
loop_
_entity_poly.entity_id
_entity_poly.type
_entity_poly.pdbx_seq_one_letter_code
_entity_poly.pdbx_strand_id
1 'polypeptide(L)'
;MSYENTPHPDIDAALTLEDAAALAGYTVAGFRTTMSKLNKAGNDLRAPARPGERARRYDADKLKAWIEGGKQVPDRLSSPSLDPDATVVRAAAQHTNGTWTATLENGGTAVGKNLRALHDNAAALAAQALGVSTNQVSVELDITPPGETAQKWAETVEQKAKGQEMISAAIEERHRIVAALKRDGFTNDDIAAMLGISSQRVQQHSKGTATE
;
A
#
# COMPACT_ATOMS: atom_id res chain seq x y z
N MET A 1 -44.76 48.35 -4.11
CA MET A 1 -44.08 47.32 -3.29
C MET A 1 -42.87 46.86 -4.09
N SER A 2 -41.68 47.29 -3.68
CA SER A 2 -40.43 46.92 -4.34
C SER A 2 -39.99 45.56 -3.80
N TYR A 3 -39.85 44.58 -4.67
CA TYR A 3 -39.25 43.30 -4.31
C TYR A 3 -37.73 43.44 -4.37
N GLU A 4 -37.13 43.61 -3.21
CA GLU A 4 -35.69 43.52 -3.01
C GLU A 4 -35.32 42.04 -3.06
N ASN A 5 -34.66 41.61 -4.14
CA ASN A 5 -34.26 40.24 -4.33
C ASN A 5 -33.07 39.96 -3.41
N THR A 6 -33.36 39.47 -2.20
CA THR A 6 -32.33 39.03 -1.25
C THR A 6 -31.63 37.81 -1.87
N PRO A 7 -30.29 37.83 -2.06
CA PRO A 7 -29.60 36.66 -2.57
C PRO A 7 -29.79 35.51 -1.57
N HIS A 8 -30.44 34.44 -2.02
CA HIS A 8 -30.57 33.20 -1.27
C HIS A 8 -29.15 32.65 -1.03
N PRO A 9 -28.74 32.38 0.23
CA PRO A 9 -27.44 31.80 0.50
C PRO A 9 -27.54 30.29 0.22
N ASP A 10 -27.63 29.91 -1.06
CA ASP A 10 -27.21 28.57 -1.48
C ASP A 10 -25.67 28.55 -1.38
N ILE A 11 -25.21 28.28 -0.16
CA ILE A 11 -23.80 28.09 0.17
C ILE A 11 -23.27 27.02 -0.78
N ASP A 12 -22.28 27.40 -1.58
CA ASP A 12 -21.42 26.58 -2.43
C ASP A 12 -21.35 25.11 -1.97
N ALA A 13 -22.17 24.23 -2.57
CA ALA A 13 -22.10 22.77 -2.38
C ALA A 13 -20.84 22.13 -2.98
N ALA A 14 -19.87 22.96 -3.38
CA ALA A 14 -18.64 22.57 -4.05
C ALA A 14 -17.47 22.67 -3.06
N LEU A 15 -17.02 21.52 -2.55
CA LEU A 15 -15.96 21.37 -1.57
C LEU A 15 -14.58 21.56 -2.21
N THR A 16 -13.65 22.13 -1.44
CA THR A 16 -12.23 22.11 -1.82
C THR A 16 -11.67 20.68 -1.76
N LEU A 17 -10.46 20.48 -2.28
CA LEU A 17 -9.79 19.18 -2.19
C LEU A 17 -9.54 18.79 -0.73
N GLU A 18 -9.13 19.76 0.07
CA GLU A 18 -8.81 19.62 1.49
C GLU A 18 -10.07 19.25 2.30
N ASP A 19 -11.17 19.96 2.08
CA ASP A 19 -12.45 19.70 2.76
C ASP A 19 -13.02 18.34 2.34
N ALA A 20 -12.94 18.00 1.06
CA ALA A 20 -13.40 16.71 0.54
C ALA A 20 -12.57 15.54 1.11
N ALA A 21 -11.24 15.71 1.22
CA ALA A 21 -10.36 14.72 1.81
C ALA A 21 -10.66 14.52 3.31
N ALA A 22 -10.85 15.62 4.04
CA ALA A 22 -11.21 15.59 5.46
C ALA A 22 -12.56 14.90 5.68
N LEU A 23 -13.58 15.24 4.89
CA LEU A 23 -14.91 14.63 4.97
C LEU A 23 -14.88 13.12 4.66
N ALA A 24 -14.04 12.71 3.71
CA ALA A 24 -13.85 11.31 3.36
C ALA A 24 -12.90 10.56 4.33
N GLY A 25 -12.30 11.22 5.32
CA GLY A 25 -11.36 10.62 6.27
C GLY A 25 -10.04 10.16 5.63
N TYR A 26 -9.56 10.86 4.60
CA TYR A 26 -8.29 10.59 3.92
C TYR A 26 -7.27 11.70 4.18
N THR A 27 -5.98 11.38 4.00
CA THR A 27 -4.99 12.41 3.71
C THR A 27 -5.23 13.00 2.32
N VAL A 28 -4.85 14.27 2.10
CA VAL A 28 -5.01 14.94 0.78
C VAL A 28 -4.36 14.14 -0.35
N ALA A 29 -3.17 13.56 -0.09
CA ALA A 29 -2.46 12.72 -1.07
C ALA A 29 -3.20 11.40 -1.34
N GLY A 30 -3.70 10.73 -0.30
CA GLY A 30 -4.51 9.51 -0.44
C GLY A 30 -5.79 9.77 -1.22
N PHE A 31 -6.47 10.87 -0.91
CA PHE A 31 -7.69 11.30 -1.59
C PHE A 31 -7.44 11.57 -3.08
N ARG A 32 -6.37 12.28 -3.45
CA ARG A 32 -6.01 12.49 -4.87
C ARG A 32 -5.83 11.18 -5.63
N THR A 33 -5.12 10.23 -5.04
CA THR A 33 -4.88 8.91 -5.67
C THR A 33 -6.20 8.18 -5.88
N THR A 34 -7.08 8.18 -4.88
CA THR A 34 -8.41 7.57 -4.95
C THR A 34 -9.28 8.23 -6.02
N MET A 35 -9.33 9.57 -6.06
CA MET A 35 -10.09 10.31 -7.08
C MET A 35 -9.54 10.09 -8.50
N SER A 36 -8.22 9.94 -8.66
CA SER A 36 -7.63 9.59 -9.96
C SER A 36 -8.14 8.24 -10.46
N LYS A 37 -8.28 7.25 -9.58
CA LYS A 37 -8.82 5.92 -9.93
C LYS A 37 -10.31 6.00 -10.30
N LEU A 38 -11.11 6.68 -9.49
CA LEU A 38 -12.54 6.91 -9.72
C LEU A 38 -12.81 7.61 -11.05
N ASN A 39 -12.09 8.70 -11.34
CA ASN A 39 -12.27 9.47 -12.56
C ASN A 39 -11.90 8.65 -13.81
N LYS A 40 -10.85 7.82 -13.74
CA LYS A 40 -10.49 6.88 -14.83
C LYS A 40 -11.52 5.76 -15.03
N ALA A 41 -12.32 5.47 -14.01
CA ALA A 41 -13.41 4.50 -14.08
C ALA A 41 -14.76 5.13 -14.49
N GLY A 42 -14.80 6.43 -14.77
CA GLY A 42 -16.02 7.15 -15.16
C GLY A 42 -16.84 7.69 -13.99
N ASN A 43 -16.42 7.47 -12.74
CA ASN A 43 -17.12 7.91 -11.54
C ASN A 43 -16.54 9.23 -11.01
N ASP A 44 -16.66 10.32 -11.79
CA ASP A 44 -16.12 11.63 -11.40
C ASP A 44 -16.99 12.31 -10.33
N LEU A 45 -16.42 12.46 -9.13
CA LEU A 45 -17.06 13.12 -7.99
C LEU A 45 -16.91 14.65 -8.01
N ARG A 46 -16.31 15.22 -9.06
CA ARG A 46 -16.14 16.66 -9.19
C ARG A 46 -17.41 17.36 -9.62
N ALA A 47 -17.54 18.61 -9.19
CA ALA A 47 -18.55 19.53 -9.71
C ALA A 47 -18.20 19.96 -11.15
N PRO A 48 -19.19 20.35 -11.97
CA PRO A 48 -18.94 20.92 -13.29
C PRO A 48 -18.03 22.15 -13.18
N ALA A 49 -17.05 22.26 -14.10
CA ALA A 49 -16.12 23.38 -14.09
C ALA A 49 -16.84 24.70 -14.38
N ARG A 50 -16.69 25.70 -13.52
CA ARG A 50 -17.22 27.05 -13.77
C ARG A 50 -16.25 27.85 -14.66
N PRO A 51 -16.74 28.74 -15.54
CA PRO A 51 -15.88 29.62 -16.33
C PRO A 51 -14.94 30.45 -15.42
N GLY A 52 -13.64 30.40 -15.68
CA GLY A 52 -12.61 31.11 -14.88
C GLY A 52 -12.11 30.38 -13.64
N GLU A 53 -12.58 29.16 -13.37
CA GLU A 53 -12.18 28.38 -12.20
C GLU A 53 -10.78 27.76 -12.38
N ARG A 54 -9.84 28.07 -11.45
CA ARG A 54 -8.45 27.60 -11.52
C ARG A 54 -8.25 26.16 -11.03
N ALA A 55 -9.10 25.66 -10.15
CA ALA A 55 -9.02 24.32 -9.58
C ALA A 55 -10.42 23.72 -9.44
N ARG A 56 -10.61 22.50 -9.93
CA ARG A 56 -11.92 21.82 -9.87
C ARG A 56 -12.29 21.46 -8.43
N ARG A 57 -13.47 21.90 -8.00
CA ARG A 57 -14.09 21.54 -6.73
C ARG A 57 -14.83 20.19 -6.78
N TYR A 58 -15.10 19.63 -5.60
CA TYR A 58 -15.83 18.37 -5.43
C TYR A 58 -17.28 18.63 -5.10
N ASP A 59 -18.18 17.84 -5.68
CA ASP A 59 -19.61 17.92 -5.41
C ASP A 59 -19.91 17.22 -4.08
N ALA A 60 -20.48 17.96 -3.12
CA ALA A 60 -20.73 17.45 -1.76
C ALA A 60 -21.71 16.27 -1.75
N ASP A 61 -22.73 16.29 -2.61
CA ASP A 61 -23.75 15.25 -2.66
C ASP A 61 -23.20 13.97 -3.27
N LYS A 62 -22.44 14.08 -4.37
CA LYS A 62 -21.74 12.93 -4.96
C LYS A 62 -20.73 12.33 -4.00
N LEU A 63 -19.99 13.17 -3.26
CA LEU A 63 -19.01 12.72 -2.30
C LEU A 63 -19.67 12.00 -1.12
N LYS A 64 -20.78 12.54 -0.60
CA LYS A 64 -21.56 11.91 0.47
C LYS A 64 -22.14 10.57 0.03
N ALA A 65 -22.75 10.50 -1.14
CA ALA A 65 -23.28 9.25 -1.70
C ALA A 65 -22.17 8.19 -1.87
N TRP A 66 -20.97 8.59 -2.29
CA TRP A 66 -19.83 7.69 -2.38
C TRP A 66 -19.33 7.19 -1.01
N ILE A 67 -19.31 8.07 0.00
CA ILE A 67 -18.94 7.70 1.38
C ILE A 67 -19.97 6.72 1.97
N GLU A 68 -21.26 7.02 1.83
CA GLU A 68 -22.36 6.16 2.29
C GLU A 68 -22.39 4.82 1.56
N GLY A 69 -22.02 4.80 0.28
CA GLY A 69 -21.81 3.58 -0.52
C GLY A 69 -20.56 2.78 -0.13
N GLY A 70 -19.91 3.08 0.99
CA GLY A 70 -18.74 2.34 1.49
C GLY A 70 -17.43 2.72 0.82
N LYS A 71 -17.35 3.90 0.19
CA LYS A 71 -16.14 4.42 -0.48
C LYS A 71 -15.62 3.47 -1.55
N GLN A 72 -16.52 2.82 -2.28
CA GLN A 72 -16.16 1.89 -3.33
C GLN A 72 -15.35 2.60 -4.40
N VAL A 73 -14.08 2.24 -4.48
CA VAL A 73 -13.23 2.59 -5.61
C VAL A 73 -13.40 1.45 -6.59
N PRO A 74 -13.83 1.68 -7.84
CA PRO A 74 -13.83 0.66 -8.86
C PRO A 74 -12.41 0.11 -8.95
N ASP A 75 -12.22 -1.06 -8.37
CA ASP A 75 -10.94 -1.68 -8.42
C ASP A 75 -10.82 -2.23 -9.83
N ARG A 76 -10.01 -1.58 -10.67
CA ARG A 76 -9.62 -2.21 -11.91
C ARG A 76 -8.86 -3.51 -11.62
N LEU A 77 -8.40 -3.74 -10.38
CA LEU A 77 -7.80 -4.98 -9.90
C LEU A 77 -8.78 -5.81 -9.05
N SER A 78 -10.10 -5.61 -9.15
CA SER A 78 -11.03 -6.66 -8.72
C SER A 78 -10.68 -7.90 -9.52
N SER A 79 -9.84 -8.76 -8.93
CA SER A 79 -9.90 -10.18 -9.21
C SER A 79 -11.38 -10.53 -9.13
N PRO A 80 -11.92 -11.31 -10.08
CA PRO A 80 -13.27 -11.84 -9.92
C PRO A 80 -13.37 -12.36 -8.49
N SER A 81 -14.41 -11.98 -7.75
CA SER A 81 -14.62 -12.43 -6.38
C SER A 81 -14.48 -13.96 -6.40
N LEU A 82 -13.37 -14.45 -5.84
CA LEU A 82 -13.11 -15.87 -5.82
C LEU A 82 -14.13 -16.50 -4.90
N ASP A 83 -14.66 -17.64 -5.31
CA ASP A 83 -15.48 -18.46 -4.43
C ASP A 83 -14.61 -18.83 -3.21
N PRO A 84 -15.16 -18.86 -1.99
CA PRO A 84 -14.41 -19.21 -0.79
C PRO A 84 -13.79 -20.63 -0.87
N ASP A 85 -14.36 -21.48 -1.72
CA ASP A 85 -13.88 -22.84 -2.01
C ASP A 85 -13.07 -22.92 -3.32
N ALA A 86 -12.52 -21.81 -3.81
CA ALA A 86 -11.73 -21.79 -5.03
C ALA A 86 -10.52 -22.72 -4.93
N THR A 87 -10.32 -23.52 -5.97
CA THR A 87 -9.15 -24.42 -6.07
C THR A 87 -7.90 -23.59 -6.36
N VAL A 88 -6.88 -23.74 -5.52
CA VAL A 88 -5.59 -23.08 -5.73
C VAL A 88 -4.75 -23.89 -6.72
N VAL A 89 -4.29 -23.24 -7.78
CA VAL A 89 -3.38 -23.81 -8.78
C VAL A 89 -2.11 -22.98 -8.80
N ARG A 90 -0.96 -23.61 -8.59
CA ARG A 90 0.33 -22.93 -8.67
C ARG A 90 0.88 -22.96 -10.08
N ALA A 91 1.60 -21.90 -10.44
CA ALA A 91 2.31 -21.83 -11.70
C ALA A 91 3.63 -21.09 -11.57
N ALA A 92 4.68 -21.61 -12.20
CA ALA A 92 5.99 -20.96 -12.26
C ALA A 92 6.04 -20.00 -13.44
N ALA A 93 6.26 -18.71 -13.19
CA ALA A 93 6.26 -17.64 -14.16
C ALA A 93 7.68 -17.13 -14.47
N GLN A 94 7.98 -16.99 -15.76
CA GLN A 94 9.24 -16.48 -16.28
C GLN A 94 8.99 -15.42 -17.35
N HIS A 95 9.93 -14.49 -17.48
CA HIS A 95 9.90 -13.47 -18.53
C HIS A 95 11.05 -13.71 -19.51
N THR A 96 10.70 -14.11 -20.74
CA THR A 96 11.66 -14.45 -21.79
C THR A 96 11.29 -13.69 -23.07
N ASN A 97 12.26 -13.04 -23.70
CA ASN A 97 12.09 -12.34 -24.99
C ASN A 97 10.90 -11.36 -25.02
N GLY A 98 10.67 -10.62 -23.93
CA GLY A 98 9.61 -9.61 -23.85
C GLY A 98 8.20 -10.17 -23.61
N THR A 99 8.09 -11.45 -23.26
CA THR A 99 6.82 -12.13 -23.00
C THR A 99 6.87 -12.87 -21.67
N TRP A 100 5.78 -12.83 -20.92
CA TRP A 100 5.60 -13.64 -19.72
C TRP A 100 5.06 -15.01 -20.10
N THR A 101 5.60 -16.05 -19.50
CA THR A 101 5.16 -17.44 -19.66
C THR A 101 5.03 -18.07 -18.29
N ALA A 102 3.93 -18.78 -18.04
CA ALA A 102 3.69 -19.48 -16.80
C ALA A 102 3.36 -20.94 -17.08
N THR A 103 4.02 -21.84 -16.37
CA THR A 103 3.76 -23.29 -16.45
C THR A 103 2.97 -23.70 -15.22
N LEU A 104 1.76 -24.20 -15.43
CA LEU A 104 0.86 -24.60 -14.35
C LEU A 104 1.20 -26.02 -13.87
N GLU A 105 1.04 -26.28 -12.57
CA GLU A 105 1.29 -27.61 -11.98
C GLU A 105 0.35 -28.69 -12.53
N ASN A 106 -0.89 -28.34 -12.87
CA ASN A 106 -1.86 -29.25 -13.48
C ASN A 106 -1.62 -29.52 -14.97
N GLY A 107 -0.51 -28.98 -15.52
CA GLY A 107 -0.17 -29.07 -16.93
C GLY A 107 -0.74 -27.91 -17.74
N GLY A 108 0.03 -27.46 -18.72
CA GLY A 108 -0.32 -26.35 -19.60
C GLY A 108 0.55 -25.11 -19.37
N THR A 109 0.58 -24.28 -20.40
CA THR A 109 1.42 -23.08 -20.45
C THR A 109 0.57 -21.88 -20.83
N ALA A 110 0.51 -20.90 -19.93
CA ALA A 110 -0.11 -19.62 -20.16
C ALA A 110 0.94 -18.60 -20.64
N VAL A 111 0.51 -17.67 -21.48
CA VAL A 111 1.38 -16.62 -22.04
C VAL A 111 0.70 -15.27 -21.85
N GLY A 112 1.45 -14.23 -21.48
CA GLY A 112 0.92 -12.89 -21.25
C GLY A 112 1.90 -11.79 -21.63
N LYS A 113 1.38 -10.63 -22.06
CA LYS A 113 2.22 -9.44 -22.33
C LYS A 113 2.69 -8.73 -21.06
N ASN A 114 2.07 -9.04 -19.92
CA ASN A 114 2.41 -8.57 -18.58
C ASN A 114 1.89 -9.61 -17.56
N LEU A 115 2.29 -9.47 -16.29
CA LEU A 115 1.90 -10.40 -15.22
C LEU A 115 0.39 -10.54 -15.04
N ARG A 116 -0.38 -9.47 -15.26
CA ARG A 116 -1.84 -9.53 -15.18
C ARG A 116 -2.43 -10.39 -16.28
N ALA A 117 -2.08 -10.12 -17.53
CA ALA A 117 -2.53 -10.92 -18.66
C ALA A 117 -2.09 -12.38 -18.52
N LEU A 118 -0.90 -12.61 -17.94
CA LEU A 118 -0.43 -13.96 -17.63
C LEU A 118 -1.32 -14.65 -16.60
N HIS A 119 -1.64 -13.96 -15.50
CA HIS A 119 -2.51 -14.47 -14.45
C HIS A 119 -3.91 -14.78 -14.98
N ASP A 120 -4.52 -13.86 -15.74
CA ASP A 120 -5.86 -14.05 -16.32
C ASP A 120 -5.89 -15.26 -17.27
N ASN A 121 -4.86 -15.39 -18.12
CA ASN A 121 -4.73 -16.51 -19.04
C ASN A 121 -4.44 -17.85 -18.32
N ALA A 122 -3.66 -17.82 -17.24
CA ALA A 122 -3.40 -18.99 -16.42
C ALA A 122 -4.66 -19.45 -15.67
N ALA A 123 -5.44 -18.51 -15.12
CA ALA A 123 -6.71 -18.83 -14.45
C ALA A 123 -7.73 -19.43 -15.44
N ALA A 124 -7.84 -18.87 -16.65
CA ALA A 124 -8.67 -19.43 -17.70
C ALA A 124 -8.26 -20.85 -18.10
N LEU A 125 -6.96 -21.08 -18.27
CA LEU A 125 -6.41 -22.39 -18.62
C LEU A 125 -6.64 -23.42 -17.50
N ALA A 126 -6.40 -23.02 -16.25
CA ALA A 126 -6.62 -23.87 -15.08
C ALA A 126 -8.09 -24.24 -14.90
N ALA A 127 -8.99 -23.26 -15.04
CA ALA A 127 -10.44 -23.48 -14.96
C ALA A 127 -10.92 -24.43 -16.06
N GLN A 128 -10.41 -24.27 -17.29
CA GLN A 128 -10.71 -25.19 -18.40
C GLN A 128 -10.22 -26.61 -18.11
N ALA A 129 -9.00 -26.78 -17.59
CA ALA A 129 -8.44 -28.09 -17.26
C ALA A 129 -9.22 -28.80 -16.13
N LEU A 130 -9.76 -28.02 -15.19
CA LEU A 130 -10.55 -28.51 -14.06
C LEU A 130 -12.06 -28.64 -14.37
N GLY A 131 -12.52 -28.15 -15.52
CA GLY A 131 -13.94 -28.15 -15.88
C GLY A 131 -14.80 -27.23 -15.00
N VAL A 132 -14.20 -26.19 -14.41
CA VAL A 132 -14.87 -25.24 -13.52
C VAL A 132 -14.88 -23.83 -14.10
N SER A 133 -15.56 -22.92 -13.43
CA SER A 133 -15.55 -21.49 -13.76
C SER A 133 -14.27 -20.79 -13.27
N THR A 134 -13.88 -19.67 -13.87
CA THR A 134 -12.66 -18.95 -13.50
C THR A 134 -12.71 -18.30 -12.11
N ASN A 135 -13.89 -18.02 -11.56
CA ASN A 135 -14.06 -17.58 -10.17
C ASN A 135 -13.89 -18.72 -9.14
N GLN A 136 -13.84 -19.97 -9.60
CA GLN A 136 -13.59 -21.15 -8.76
C GLN A 136 -12.11 -21.57 -8.76
N VAL A 137 -11.23 -20.77 -9.37
CA VAL A 137 -9.79 -21.05 -9.45
C VAL A 137 -8.97 -19.84 -9.04
N SER A 138 -8.10 -20.03 -8.06
CA SER A 138 -7.09 -19.06 -7.67
C SER A 138 -5.74 -19.49 -8.23
N VAL A 139 -5.03 -18.61 -8.94
CA VAL A 139 -3.70 -18.93 -9.47
C VAL A 139 -2.62 -18.21 -8.67
N GLU A 140 -1.73 -19.00 -8.05
CA GLU A 140 -0.53 -18.49 -7.40
C GLU A 140 0.65 -18.53 -8.38
N LEU A 141 1.11 -17.36 -8.82
CA LEU A 141 2.27 -17.24 -9.69
C LEU A 141 3.55 -17.14 -8.85
N ASP A 142 4.45 -18.12 -8.98
CA ASP A 142 5.82 -18.02 -8.50
C ASP A 142 6.68 -17.35 -9.56
N ILE A 143 7.06 -16.09 -9.34
CA ILE A 143 7.71 -15.24 -10.33
C ILE A 143 9.21 -15.22 -10.07
N THR A 144 9.99 -15.78 -11.00
CA THR A 144 11.44 -15.65 -10.96
C THR A 144 11.88 -14.40 -11.74
N PRO A 145 12.55 -13.40 -11.11
CA PRO A 145 13.10 -12.26 -11.82
C PRO A 145 14.23 -12.72 -12.77
N PRO A 146 14.42 -12.06 -13.92
CA PRO A 146 15.43 -12.48 -14.88
C PRO A 146 16.87 -12.19 -14.42
N GLY A 147 17.74 -13.19 -14.54
CA GLY A 147 19.20 -13.08 -14.59
C GLY A 147 19.84 -12.30 -13.42
N GLU A 148 20.74 -11.38 -13.78
CA GLU A 148 21.56 -10.57 -12.86
C GLU A 148 20.73 -9.76 -11.86
N THR A 149 19.48 -9.40 -12.20
CA THR A 149 18.58 -8.65 -11.31
C THR A 149 18.08 -9.49 -10.14
N ALA A 150 17.80 -10.79 -10.35
CA ALA A 150 17.43 -11.69 -9.26
C ALA A 150 18.58 -11.86 -8.28
N GLN A 151 19.81 -11.99 -8.81
CA GLN A 151 21.00 -12.12 -7.99
C GLN A 151 21.28 -10.83 -7.18
N LYS A 152 21.24 -9.66 -7.82
CA LYS A 152 21.41 -8.37 -7.13
C LYS A 152 20.33 -8.12 -6.09
N TRP A 153 19.09 -8.54 -6.36
CA TRP A 153 18.01 -8.45 -5.38
C TRP A 153 18.25 -9.37 -4.18
N ALA A 154 18.64 -10.62 -4.42
CA ALA A 154 18.99 -11.57 -3.36
C ALA A 154 20.16 -11.05 -2.50
N GLU A 155 21.22 -10.54 -3.13
CA GLU A 155 22.36 -9.90 -2.46
C GLU A 155 21.91 -8.70 -1.60
N THR A 156 20.98 -7.88 -2.10
CA THR A 156 20.44 -6.74 -1.35
C THR A 156 19.64 -7.20 -0.13
N VAL A 157 18.85 -8.26 -0.27
CA VAL A 157 18.08 -8.85 0.84
C VAL A 157 19.04 -9.40 1.90
N GLU A 158 20.10 -10.10 1.50
CA GLU A 158 21.12 -10.62 2.42
C GLU A 158 21.89 -9.50 3.12
N GLN A 159 22.30 -8.46 2.40
CA GLN A 159 22.95 -7.29 2.99
C GLN A 159 22.04 -6.57 3.99
N LYS A 160 20.74 -6.47 3.70
CA LYS A 160 19.76 -5.91 4.62
C LYS A 160 19.65 -6.76 5.89
N ALA A 161 19.59 -8.08 5.77
CA ALA A 161 19.53 -8.99 6.92
C ALA A 161 20.78 -8.83 7.81
N LYS A 162 21.98 -8.85 7.21
CA LYS A 162 23.25 -8.62 7.93
C LYS A 162 23.29 -7.24 8.61
N GLY A 163 22.80 -6.20 7.93
CA GLY A 163 22.72 -4.87 8.51
C GLY A 163 21.77 -4.79 9.70
N GLN A 164 20.63 -5.49 9.65
CA GLN A 164 19.68 -5.57 10.76
C GLN A 164 20.27 -6.31 11.97
N GLU A 165 21.01 -7.39 11.75
CA GLU A 165 21.73 -8.11 12.80
C GLU A 165 22.77 -7.21 13.47
N MET A 166 23.60 -6.51 12.68
CA MET A 166 24.61 -5.58 13.21
C MET A 166 23.99 -4.42 14.00
N ILE A 167 22.88 -3.86 13.53
CA ILE A 167 22.15 -2.82 14.27
C ILE A 167 21.61 -3.36 15.59
N SER A 168 21.04 -4.56 15.59
CA SER A 168 20.49 -5.19 16.79
C SER A 168 21.59 -5.45 17.82
N ALA A 169 22.70 -6.05 17.39
CA ALA A 169 23.87 -6.26 18.25
C ALA A 169 24.43 -4.94 18.82
N ALA A 170 24.50 -3.88 18.01
CA ALA A 170 24.95 -2.56 18.46
C ALA A 170 23.99 -1.93 19.48
N ILE A 171 22.67 -2.16 19.35
CA ILE A 171 21.67 -1.70 20.32
C ILE A 171 21.87 -2.45 21.64
N GLU A 172 21.97 -3.78 21.61
CA GLU A 172 22.22 -4.60 22.81
C GLU A 172 23.49 -4.18 23.54
N GLU A 173 24.58 -3.94 22.80
CA GLU A 173 25.83 -3.52 23.41
C GLU A 173 25.73 -2.13 24.06
N ARG A 174 24.99 -1.20 23.44
CA ARG A 174 24.68 0.10 24.08
C ARG A 174 23.88 -0.07 25.36
N HIS A 175 22.93 -1.00 25.40
CA HIS A 175 22.20 -1.33 26.63
C HIS A 175 23.14 -1.86 27.72
N ARG A 176 24.07 -2.78 27.37
CA ARG A 176 25.05 -3.31 28.31
C ARG A 176 25.99 -2.25 28.86
N ILE A 177 26.53 -1.37 27.99
CA ILE A 177 27.42 -0.28 28.39
C ILE A 177 26.71 0.67 29.36
N VAL A 178 25.48 1.11 29.04
CA VAL A 178 24.71 1.99 29.92
C VAL A 178 24.39 1.31 31.26
N ALA A 179 24.04 0.02 31.25
CA ALA A 179 23.78 -0.74 32.47
C ALA A 179 25.05 -0.90 33.34
N ALA A 180 26.21 -1.12 32.73
CA ALA A 180 27.49 -1.20 33.43
C ALA A 180 27.83 0.13 34.10
N LEU A 181 27.75 1.24 33.38
CA LEU A 181 28.02 2.57 33.93
C LEU A 181 27.06 2.94 35.08
N LYS A 182 25.78 2.55 34.97
CA LYS A 182 24.83 2.73 36.09
C LYS A 182 25.20 1.91 37.32
N ARG A 183 25.67 0.67 37.13
CA ARG A 183 26.12 -0.20 38.23
C ARG A 183 27.35 0.39 38.93
N ASP A 184 28.21 1.06 38.18
CA ASP A 184 29.39 1.75 38.70
C ASP A 184 29.05 3.09 39.39
N GLY A 185 27.76 3.45 39.46
CA GLY A 185 27.27 4.60 40.22
C GLY A 185 27.17 5.92 39.44
N PHE A 186 27.42 5.90 38.13
CA PHE A 186 27.30 7.10 37.29
C PHE A 186 25.83 7.53 37.13
N THR A 187 25.59 8.84 37.18
CA THR A 187 24.25 9.39 36.94
C THR A 187 23.91 9.38 35.44
N ASN A 188 22.63 9.55 35.10
CA ASN A 188 22.24 9.61 33.69
C ASN A 188 22.91 10.78 32.93
N ASP A 189 23.20 11.88 33.62
CA ASP A 189 23.82 13.07 33.02
C ASP A 189 25.33 12.86 32.79
N ASP A 190 26.00 12.15 33.70
CA ASP A 190 27.40 11.74 33.51
C ASP A 190 27.52 10.81 32.30
N ILE A 191 26.64 9.80 32.22
CA ILE A 191 26.61 8.84 31.10
C ILE A 191 26.30 9.54 29.78
N ALA A 192 25.36 10.48 29.79
CA ALA A 192 25.01 11.29 28.62
C ALA A 192 26.22 12.09 28.10
N ALA A 193 26.94 12.75 29.00
CA ALA A 193 28.15 13.49 28.67
C ALA A 193 29.28 12.57 28.15
N MET A 194 29.50 11.41 28.78
CA MET A 194 30.55 10.46 28.39
C MET A 194 30.30 9.81 27.02
N LEU A 195 29.04 9.48 26.73
CA LEU A 195 28.65 8.78 25.50
C LEU A 195 28.22 9.73 24.37
N GLY A 196 28.17 11.04 24.61
CA GLY A 196 27.76 12.04 23.62
C GLY A 196 26.29 11.88 23.19
N ILE A 197 25.41 11.44 24.08
CA ILE A 197 23.97 11.24 23.82
C ILE A 197 23.13 12.00 24.85
N SER A 198 21.85 12.23 24.57
CA SER A 198 20.97 12.90 25.54
C SER A 198 20.63 12.01 26.74
N SER A 199 20.38 12.62 27.90
CA SER A 199 19.93 11.90 29.11
C SER A 199 18.62 11.11 28.89
N GLN A 200 17.75 11.59 28.00
CA GLN A 200 16.55 10.86 27.57
C GLN A 200 16.90 9.56 26.82
N ARG A 201 17.93 9.60 25.96
CA ARG A 201 18.43 8.42 25.23
C ARG A 201 19.08 7.42 26.18
N VAL A 202 19.83 7.89 27.19
CA VAL A 202 20.36 7.05 28.28
C VAL A 202 19.20 6.35 29.02
N GLN A 203 18.12 7.08 29.32
CA GLN A 203 16.95 6.51 29.99
C GLN A 203 16.28 5.42 29.14
N GLN A 204 16.14 5.63 27.83
CA GLN A 204 15.64 4.62 26.89
C GLN A 204 16.52 3.37 26.86
N HIS A 205 17.85 3.54 26.84
CA HIS A 205 18.80 2.43 26.92
C HIS A 205 18.79 1.72 28.29
N SER A 206 18.35 2.36 29.36
CA SER A 206 18.22 1.68 30.66
C SER A 206 16.92 0.89 30.85
N LYS A 207 15.89 1.11 30.02
CA LYS A 207 14.59 0.42 30.12
C LYS A 207 14.52 -0.89 29.33
N GLY A 208 15.42 -1.09 28.36
CA GLY A 208 15.43 -2.28 27.49
C GLY A 208 15.94 -3.57 28.13
N THR A 209 16.48 -3.53 29.35
CA THR A 209 17.05 -4.68 30.08
C THR A 209 16.20 -5.13 31.28
N ALA A 210 14.98 -4.62 31.44
CA ALA A 210 14.12 -4.90 32.60
C ALA A 210 13.12 -6.06 32.40
N THR A 211 13.45 -7.03 31.55
CA THR A 211 12.67 -8.27 31.41
C THR A 211 13.57 -9.47 31.70
N GLU A 212 13.76 -9.75 32.99
CA GLU A 212 14.04 -11.08 33.58
C GLU A 212 13.22 -11.21 34.86
#